data_AF-A0AA41ZAM0-F1
#
_entry.id   AF-A0AA41ZAM0-F1
#
_cell.length_a   1.000
_cell.length_b   1.000
_cell.length_c   1.000
_cell.angle_alpha   90.00
_cell.angle_beta   90.00
_cell.angle_gamma   90.00
#
_symmetry.space_group_name_H-M   'P 1'
#
loop_
_entity.id
_entity.type
_entity.pdbx_description
1 polymer ?
#
loop_
_entity_poly.entity_id
_entity_poly.type
_entity_poly.pdbx_seq_one_letter_code
_entity_poly.pdbx_strand_id
1 'polypeptide(L)'
;MAAPHPFAPRCEFAFTISIELVGLRWVEPSVLGNTRAAIYAASGTVAGPRLNGKVIPMSGGDFPLQRPNGVIDFDARYMLEADDGAVIYMQNRGYRWARSPEIAERMAANEDVAFDDYYMRVSPRFEAPAGPHEWMSQHLFVGVAEKVPNANRIHYFVVL
;
A
#
# COMPACT_ATOMS: atom_id res chain seq x y z
N MET A 1 28.54 -13.87 -6.37
CA MET A 1 27.59 -12.76 -6.56
C MET A 1 28.32 -11.64 -7.27
N ALA A 2 27.73 -11.05 -8.32
CA ALA A 2 28.32 -9.87 -8.98
C ALA A 2 28.32 -8.68 -8.01
N ALA A 3 29.29 -7.76 -8.16
CA ALA A 3 29.25 -6.50 -7.42
C ALA A 3 27.95 -5.74 -7.73
N PRO A 4 27.36 -5.03 -6.74
CA PRO A 4 26.15 -4.24 -6.99
C PRO A 4 26.42 -3.22 -8.11
N HIS A 5 25.41 -3.01 -8.96
CA HIS A 5 25.49 -2.02 -10.04
C HIS A 5 25.75 -0.63 -9.45
N PRO A 6 26.63 0.21 -10.04
CA PRO A 6 26.99 1.51 -9.47
C PRO A 6 25.79 2.47 -9.35
N PHE A 7 24.75 2.26 -10.15
CA PHE A 7 23.47 3.00 -10.10
C PHE A 7 22.35 2.19 -9.44
N ALA A 8 22.66 1.18 -8.62
CA ALA A 8 21.65 0.47 -7.85
C ALA A 8 20.92 1.48 -6.94
N PRO A 9 19.57 1.54 -6.98
CA PRO A 9 18.83 2.49 -6.16
C PRO A 9 19.06 2.20 -4.68
N ARG A 10 19.21 3.26 -3.89
CA ARG A 10 19.28 3.18 -2.44
C ARG A 10 17.92 3.55 -1.87
N CYS A 11 17.51 2.83 -0.83
CA CYS A 11 16.25 3.08 -0.15
C CYS A 11 16.50 3.38 1.34
N GLU A 12 15.79 4.35 1.88
CA GLU A 12 15.78 4.66 3.32
C GLU A 12 14.36 4.53 3.86
N PHE A 13 14.21 3.92 5.04
CA PHE A 13 12.91 3.82 5.69
C PHE A 13 12.38 5.21 6.06
N ALA A 14 11.17 5.53 5.62
CA ALA A 14 10.54 6.82 5.87
C ALA A 14 9.49 6.74 6.98
N PHE A 15 8.50 5.86 6.82
CA PHE A 15 7.39 5.67 7.76
C PHE A 15 6.61 4.38 7.44
N THR A 16 5.75 3.99 8.37
CA THR A 16 4.79 2.89 8.22
C THR A 16 3.37 3.44 8.27
N ILE A 17 2.50 2.93 7.39
CA ILE A 17 1.05 3.16 7.49
C ILE A 17 0.39 1.87 7.92
N SER A 18 -0.38 1.94 9.01
CA SER A 18 -1.29 0.88 9.44
C SER A 18 -2.72 1.36 9.20
N ILE A 19 -3.46 0.66 8.33
CA ILE A 19 -4.79 1.10 7.89
C ILE A 19 -5.86 0.05 8.14
N GLU A 20 -7.02 0.52 8.60
CA GLU A 20 -8.25 -0.24 8.70
C GLU A 20 -9.12 0.07 7.47
N LEU A 21 -9.53 -1.00 6.78
CA LEU A 21 -10.34 -0.90 5.56
C LEU A 21 -11.71 -1.55 5.79
N VAL A 22 -12.78 -0.87 5.39
CA VAL A 22 -14.16 -1.32 5.63
C VAL A 22 -15.03 -1.21 4.39
N GLY A 23 -16.22 -1.82 4.44
CA GLY A 23 -17.25 -1.63 3.43
C GLY A 23 -16.89 -2.25 2.08
N LEU A 24 -16.36 -3.48 2.09
CA LEU A 24 -16.03 -4.24 0.88
C LEU A 24 -17.25 -4.34 -0.05
N ARG A 25 -17.08 -3.87 -1.28
CA ARG A 25 -18.06 -3.97 -2.37
C ARG A 25 -17.43 -4.67 -3.56
N TRP A 26 -18.06 -5.72 -4.04
CA TRP A 26 -17.63 -6.47 -5.21
C TRP A 26 -18.35 -6.00 -6.47
N VAL A 27 -17.63 -6.08 -7.59
CA VAL A 27 -18.17 -6.05 -8.94
C VAL A 27 -17.73 -7.38 -9.57
N GLU A 28 -18.58 -8.40 -9.44
CA GLU A 28 -18.25 -9.76 -9.86
C GLU A 28 -19.44 -10.52 -10.46
N PRO A 29 -19.25 -11.16 -11.64
CA PRO A 29 -18.28 -10.76 -12.66
C PRO A 29 -18.66 -9.39 -13.27
N SER A 30 -17.69 -8.56 -13.62
CA SER A 30 -17.98 -7.39 -14.46
C SER A 30 -18.29 -7.82 -15.89
N VAL A 31 -18.95 -6.96 -16.67
CA VAL A 31 -19.17 -7.18 -18.13
C VAL A 31 -17.86 -7.29 -18.92
N LEU A 32 -16.74 -6.89 -18.32
CA LEU A 32 -15.39 -7.03 -18.89
C LEU A 32 -14.73 -8.37 -18.51
N GLY A 33 -15.41 -9.24 -17.77
CA GLY A 33 -14.92 -10.54 -17.35
C GLY A 33 -13.91 -10.51 -16.20
N ASN A 34 -13.76 -9.37 -15.52
CA ASN A 34 -12.86 -9.22 -14.37
C ASN A 34 -13.63 -9.11 -13.05
N THR A 35 -12.91 -9.41 -11.95
CA THR A 35 -13.38 -9.17 -10.59
C THR A 35 -12.71 -7.92 -10.04
N ARG A 36 -13.54 -6.94 -9.67
CA ARG A 36 -13.10 -5.67 -9.07
C ARG A 36 -13.73 -5.55 -7.69
N ALA A 37 -13.04 -4.92 -6.77
CA ALA A 37 -13.65 -4.48 -5.52
C ALA A 37 -13.41 -3.00 -5.25
N ALA A 38 -14.16 -2.48 -4.28
CA ALA A 38 -13.88 -1.24 -3.57
C ALA A 38 -13.87 -1.54 -2.07
N ILE A 39 -12.91 -0.97 -1.35
CA ILE A 39 -12.82 -1.05 0.11
C ILE A 39 -12.29 0.29 0.65
N TYR A 40 -12.91 0.83 1.69
CA TYR A 40 -12.75 2.24 2.08
C TYR A 40 -11.84 2.41 3.29
N ALA A 41 -11.05 3.48 3.30
CA ALA A 41 -10.16 3.84 4.40
C ALA A 41 -10.97 4.35 5.60
N ALA A 42 -11.20 3.50 6.60
CA ALA A 42 -11.96 3.87 7.80
C ALA A 42 -11.13 4.68 8.79
N SER A 43 -9.91 4.21 9.06
CA SER A 43 -8.99 4.79 10.03
C SER A 43 -7.57 4.33 9.72
N GLY A 44 -6.58 4.97 10.32
CA GLY A 44 -5.20 4.49 10.24
C GLY A 44 -4.19 5.44 10.87
N THR A 45 -3.00 4.91 11.14
CA THR A 45 -1.88 5.65 11.72
C THR A 45 -0.71 5.72 10.74
N VAL A 46 0.03 6.82 10.81
CA VAL A 46 1.30 7.02 10.10
C VAL A 46 2.37 7.22 11.17
N ALA A 47 3.41 6.40 11.15
CA ALA A 47 4.47 6.47 12.16
C ALA A 47 5.86 6.22 11.55
N GLY A 48 6.81 7.09 11.83
CA GLY A 48 8.18 6.95 11.34
C GLY A 48 9.07 8.16 11.59
N PRO A 49 10.38 8.03 11.27
CA PRO A 49 11.34 9.12 11.45
C PRO A 49 11.07 10.32 10.54
N ARG A 50 10.41 10.13 9.38
CA ARG A 50 10.19 11.21 8.39
C ARG A 50 8.75 11.73 8.33
N LEU A 51 7.78 11.04 8.91
CA LEU A 51 6.38 11.46 8.94
C LEU A 51 5.64 10.75 10.09
N ASN A 52 4.85 11.52 10.84
CA ASN A 52 3.89 11.03 11.83
C ASN A 52 2.54 11.69 11.59
N GLY A 53 1.45 10.97 11.86
CA GLY A 53 0.10 11.43 11.60
C GLY A 53 -0.92 10.31 11.51
N LYS A 54 -1.97 10.54 10.72
CA LYS A 54 -3.10 9.61 10.56
C LYS A 54 -3.61 9.55 9.12
N VAL A 55 -4.30 8.47 8.80
CA VAL A 55 -5.12 8.39 7.58
C VAL A 55 -6.41 9.16 7.84
N ILE A 56 -6.79 10.07 6.94
CA ILE A 56 -8.05 10.82 7.07
C ILE A 56 -9.21 9.86 6.81
N PRO A 57 -10.13 9.64 7.78
CA PRO A 57 -11.27 8.75 7.62
C PRO A 57 -12.12 9.09 6.39
N MET A 58 -12.51 8.07 5.63
CA MET A 58 -13.37 8.18 4.45
C MET A 58 -12.87 9.13 3.36
N SER A 59 -11.56 9.46 3.34
CA SER A 59 -10.94 10.25 2.27
C SER A 59 -10.72 9.46 0.97
N GLY A 60 -11.03 8.17 0.98
CA GLY A 60 -10.94 7.29 -0.18
C GLY A 60 -10.85 5.81 0.19
N GLY A 61 -10.06 5.04 -0.54
CA GLY A 61 -9.99 3.59 -0.39
C GLY A 61 -9.10 2.91 -1.43
N ASP A 62 -9.15 1.59 -1.48
CA ASP A 62 -8.52 0.77 -2.52
C ASP A 62 -9.58 0.20 -3.46
N PHE A 63 -9.21 0.11 -4.74
CA PHE A 63 -10.07 -0.38 -5.81
C PHE A 63 -9.42 -1.58 -6.52
N PRO A 64 -9.17 -2.68 -5.80
CA PRO A 64 -8.32 -3.74 -6.30
C PRO A 64 -8.95 -4.50 -7.45
N LEU A 65 -8.11 -4.87 -8.42
CA LEU A 65 -8.48 -5.71 -9.56
C LEU A 65 -7.85 -7.10 -9.38
N GLN A 66 -8.69 -8.14 -9.32
CA GLN A 66 -8.22 -9.51 -9.34
C GLN A 66 -8.04 -9.98 -10.78
N ARG A 67 -6.81 -10.33 -11.14
CA ARG A 67 -6.46 -10.89 -12.44
C ARG A 67 -6.80 -12.39 -12.49
N PRO A 68 -7.03 -12.96 -13.68
CA PRO A 68 -7.31 -14.40 -13.84
C PRO A 68 -6.20 -15.33 -13.30
N ASN A 69 -4.96 -14.85 -13.20
CA ASN A 69 -3.83 -15.62 -12.69
C ASN A 69 -3.60 -15.48 -11.17
N GLY A 70 -4.57 -14.93 -10.43
CA GLY A 70 -4.51 -14.77 -8.98
C GLY A 70 -3.71 -13.56 -8.49
N VAL A 71 -3.10 -12.77 -9.38
CA VAL A 71 -2.50 -11.49 -9.02
C VAL A 71 -3.61 -10.48 -8.69
N ILE A 72 -3.44 -9.72 -7.62
CA ILE A 72 -4.35 -8.62 -7.26
C ILE A 72 -3.59 -7.31 -7.46
N ASP A 73 -4.08 -6.46 -8.35
CA ASP A 73 -3.59 -5.10 -8.52
C ASP A 73 -4.25 -4.16 -7.51
N PHE A 74 -3.46 -3.29 -6.91
CA PHE A 74 -3.95 -2.23 -6.03
C PHE A 74 -3.96 -0.89 -6.78
N ASP A 75 -4.99 -0.09 -6.55
CA ASP A 75 -5.07 1.33 -6.94
C ASP A 75 -5.76 2.08 -5.81
N ALA A 76 -5.03 2.27 -4.72
CA ALA A 76 -5.53 2.96 -3.55
C ALA A 76 -5.33 4.47 -3.66
N ARG A 77 -6.34 5.23 -3.27
CA ARG A 77 -6.33 6.70 -3.23
C ARG A 77 -7.00 7.15 -1.94
N TYR A 78 -6.30 7.92 -1.13
CA TYR A 78 -6.80 8.49 0.12
C TYR A 78 -5.87 9.62 0.55
N MET A 79 -6.21 10.29 1.64
CA MET A 79 -5.44 11.41 2.19
C MET A 79 -4.86 11.07 3.56
N LEU A 80 -3.70 11.64 3.85
CA LEU A 80 -3.02 11.62 5.14
C LEU A 80 -3.10 13.01 5.76
N GLU A 81 -3.15 13.06 7.09
CA GLU A 81 -2.98 14.28 7.88
C GLU A 81 -1.74 14.09 8.76
N ALA A 82 -0.70 14.88 8.52
CA ALA A 82 0.48 14.91 9.37
C ALA A 82 0.16 15.55 10.73
N ASP A 83 0.98 15.30 11.75
CA ASP A 83 0.78 15.85 13.10
C ASP A 83 0.78 17.39 13.16
N ASP A 84 1.42 18.05 12.19
CA ASP A 84 1.40 19.51 12.02
C ASP A 84 0.16 20.04 11.26
N GLY A 85 -0.77 19.15 10.91
CA GLY A 85 -2.01 19.45 10.21
C GLY A 85 -1.91 19.49 8.69
N ALA A 86 -0.74 19.22 8.10
CA ALA A 86 -0.61 19.16 6.65
C ALA A 86 -1.40 17.99 6.05
N VAL A 87 -2.24 18.28 5.04
CA VAL A 87 -2.99 17.28 4.29
C VAL A 87 -2.19 16.86 3.07
N ILE A 88 -1.93 15.55 2.93
CA ILE A 88 -1.12 14.96 1.86
C ILE A 88 -1.99 13.99 1.09
N TYR A 89 -2.14 14.20 -0.22
CA TYR A 89 -2.78 13.23 -1.09
C TYR A 89 -1.83 12.06 -1.39
N MET A 90 -2.38 10.85 -1.44
CA MET A 90 -1.65 9.64 -1.75
C MET A 90 -2.37 8.83 -2.82
N GLN A 91 -1.64 8.44 -3.86
CA GLN A 91 -2.02 7.35 -4.75
C GLN A 91 -1.03 6.21 -4.62
N ASN A 92 -1.51 5.03 -4.22
CA ASN A 92 -0.68 3.87 -3.98
C ASN A 92 -1.05 2.72 -4.91
N ARG A 93 -0.13 2.39 -5.82
CA ARG A 93 -0.31 1.31 -6.79
C ARG A 93 0.67 0.19 -6.54
N GLY A 94 0.28 -1.03 -6.85
CA GLY A 94 1.15 -2.18 -6.71
C GLY A 94 0.40 -3.45 -6.98
N TYR A 95 0.95 -4.57 -6.54
CA TYR A 95 0.28 -5.84 -6.71
C TYR A 95 0.69 -6.85 -5.64
N ARG A 96 -0.18 -7.83 -5.46
CA ARG A 96 0.04 -8.98 -4.59
C ARG A 96 -0.16 -10.29 -5.33
N TRP A 97 0.68 -11.27 -5.03
CA TRP A 97 0.47 -12.67 -5.42
C TRP A 97 1.16 -13.61 -4.42
N ALA A 98 0.60 -14.81 -4.27
CA ALA A 98 1.12 -15.85 -3.38
C ALA A 98 2.11 -16.78 -4.11
N ARG A 99 3.13 -17.28 -3.42
CA ARG A 99 4.14 -18.17 -4.01
C ARG A 99 3.59 -19.53 -4.44
N SER A 100 2.48 -19.96 -3.85
CA SER A 100 1.78 -21.20 -4.19
C SER A 100 0.25 -21.04 -4.06
N PRO A 101 -0.55 -21.94 -4.68
CA PRO A 101 -2.00 -21.98 -4.48
C PRO A 101 -2.41 -22.20 -3.02
N GLU A 102 -1.71 -23.07 -2.29
CA GLU A 102 -1.95 -23.33 -0.86
C GLU A 102 -1.78 -22.06 -0.02
N ILE A 103 -0.73 -21.27 -0.28
CA ILE A 103 -0.56 -19.97 0.38
C ILE A 103 -1.68 -19.02 -0.02
N ALA A 104 -2.12 -19.02 -1.29
CA ALA A 104 -3.21 -18.17 -1.74
C ALA A 104 -4.52 -18.47 -0.98
N GLU A 105 -4.83 -19.75 -0.75
CA GLU A 105 -5.99 -20.21 0.01
C GLU A 105 -5.92 -19.74 1.47
N ARG A 106 -4.78 -19.96 2.14
CA ARG A 106 -4.54 -19.47 3.51
C ARG A 106 -4.69 -17.95 3.61
N MET A 107 -4.13 -17.23 2.64
CA MET A 107 -4.26 -15.77 2.57
C MET A 107 -5.72 -15.31 2.36
N ALA A 108 -6.52 -16.04 1.60
CA ALA A 108 -7.94 -15.76 1.37
C ALA A 108 -8.78 -16.05 2.63
N ALA A 109 -8.40 -17.07 3.40
CA ALA A 109 -8.98 -17.42 4.70
C ALA A 109 -8.56 -16.48 5.84
N ASN A 110 -7.69 -15.48 5.57
CA ASN A 110 -7.07 -14.61 6.58
C ASN A 110 -6.26 -15.35 7.65
N GLU A 111 -5.69 -16.49 7.28
CA GLU A 111 -4.71 -17.18 8.11
C GLU A 111 -3.35 -16.48 8.07
N ASP A 112 -2.55 -16.68 9.12
CA ASP A 112 -1.18 -16.19 9.17
C ASP A 112 -0.34 -16.87 8.10
N VAL A 113 0.49 -16.09 7.41
CA VAL A 113 1.46 -16.54 6.39
C VAL A 113 2.79 -15.82 6.61
N ALA A 114 3.90 -16.44 6.23
CA ALA A 114 5.22 -15.84 6.37
C ALA A 114 5.39 -14.64 5.42
N PHE A 115 6.31 -13.73 5.75
CA PHE A 115 6.55 -12.54 4.94
C PHE A 115 7.01 -12.85 3.50
N ASP A 116 7.71 -13.96 3.30
CA ASP A 116 8.25 -14.42 2.02
C ASP A 116 7.33 -15.38 1.24
N ASP A 117 6.25 -15.86 1.89
CA ASP A 117 5.19 -16.69 1.29
C ASP A 117 4.45 -15.95 0.16
N TYR A 118 4.52 -14.63 0.13
CA TYR A 118 3.88 -13.82 -0.90
C TYR A 118 4.74 -12.65 -1.32
N TYR A 119 4.44 -12.11 -2.49
CA TYR A 119 4.96 -10.84 -2.95
C TYR A 119 3.87 -9.80 -2.78
N MET A 120 4.13 -8.72 -2.03
CA MET A 120 3.25 -7.57 -1.94
C MET A 120 4.07 -6.29 -1.86
N ARG A 121 4.14 -5.57 -2.97
CA ARG A 121 4.93 -4.35 -3.11
C ARG A 121 4.09 -3.29 -3.80
N VAL A 122 4.33 -2.04 -3.41
CA VAL A 122 3.64 -0.88 -3.93
C VAL A 122 4.62 0.24 -4.25
N SER A 123 4.21 1.20 -5.06
CA SER A 123 4.95 2.40 -5.43
C SER A 123 4.01 3.59 -5.24
N PRO A 124 3.97 4.20 -4.05
CA PRO A 124 3.10 5.33 -3.83
C PRO A 124 3.65 6.59 -4.51
N ARG A 125 2.72 7.48 -4.84
CA ARG A 125 3.00 8.87 -5.17
C ARG A 125 2.25 9.74 -4.19
N PHE A 126 2.89 10.84 -3.80
CA PHE A 126 2.34 11.80 -2.86
C PHE A 126 2.24 13.17 -3.52
N GLU A 127 1.21 13.92 -3.12
CA GLU A 127 1.12 15.36 -3.38
C GLU A 127 0.96 16.05 -2.02
N ALA A 128 2.03 16.73 -1.60
CA ALA A 128 2.11 17.47 -0.35
C ALA A 128 2.07 18.99 -0.61
N PRO A 129 1.58 19.79 0.36
CA PRO A 129 1.68 21.24 0.28
C PRO A 129 3.14 21.71 0.31
N ALA A 130 3.39 22.93 -0.18
CA ALA A 130 4.69 23.57 -0.05
C ALA A 130 5.10 23.67 1.43
N GLY A 131 6.40 23.48 1.72
CA GLY A 131 6.95 23.53 3.07
C GLY A 131 7.58 22.19 3.50
N PRO A 132 7.46 21.79 4.78
CA PRO A 132 8.27 20.70 5.36
C PRO A 132 8.02 19.32 4.72
N HIS A 133 6.86 19.11 4.08
CA HIS A 133 6.48 17.85 3.45
C HIS A 133 6.67 17.82 1.93
N GLU A 134 7.14 18.92 1.32
CA GLU A 134 7.27 19.05 -0.14
C GLU A 134 8.16 17.95 -0.75
N TRP A 135 9.16 17.48 0.01
CA TRP A 135 10.04 16.38 -0.40
C TRP A 135 9.29 15.12 -0.82
N MET A 136 8.09 14.86 -0.27
CA MET A 136 7.27 13.71 -0.62
C MET A 136 6.75 13.78 -2.07
N SER A 137 6.58 14.99 -2.60
CA SER A 137 6.20 15.23 -4.01
C SER A 137 7.40 15.19 -4.96
N GLN A 138 8.62 15.10 -4.44
CA GLN A 138 9.87 15.22 -5.22
C GLN A 138 10.69 13.92 -5.28
N HIS A 139 10.29 12.89 -4.53
CA HIS A 139 11.02 11.62 -4.45
C HIS A 139 10.13 10.45 -4.88
N LEU A 140 10.79 9.40 -5.37
CA LEU A 140 10.14 8.10 -5.56
C LEU A 140 10.11 7.34 -4.24
N PHE A 141 9.11 6.47 -4.11
CA PHE A 141 8.94 5.61 -2.95
C PHE A 141 8.63 4.19 -3.39
N VAL A 142 9.00 3.25 -2.52
CA VAL A 142 8.61 1.84 -2.60
C VAL A 142 8.02 1.43 -1.26
N GLY A 143 6.89 0.73 -1.29
CA GLY A 143 6.26 0.16 -0.12
C GLY A 143 6.39 -1.36 -0.08
N VAL A 144 6.68 -1.87 1.10
CA VAL A 144 6.73 -3.30 1.42
C VAL A 144 5.60 -3.58 2.40
N ALA A 145 4.60 -4.33 1.94
CA ALA A 145 3.46 -4.65 2.78
C ALA A 145 3.72 -5.87 3.65
N GLU A 146 3.13 -5.83 4.83
CA GLU A 146 3.01 -6.93 5.77
C GLU A 146 1.53 -7.16 6.02
N LYS A 147 1.10 -8.40 5.78
CA LYS A 147 -0.23 -8.85 6.15
C LYS A 147 -0.22 -9.15 7.65
N VAL A 148 -0.99 -8.39 8.40
CA VAL A 148 -1.27 -8.63 9.81
C VAL A 148 -2.76 -8.97 9.97
N PRO A 149 -3.15 -9.78 10.97
CA PRO A 149 -4.56 -10.02 11.25
C PRO A 149 -5.32 -8.69 11.42
N ASN A 150 -6.43 -8.53 10.72
CA ASN A 150 -7.34 -7.38 10.81
C ASN A 150 -6.81 -5.99 10.38
N ALA A 151 -5.59 -5.87 9.86
CA ALA A 151 -5.08 -4.60 9.34
C ALA A 151 -4.16 -4.79 8.13
N ASN A 152 -4.04 -3.75 7.31
CA ASN A 152 -2.98 -3.69 6.30
C ASN A 152 -1.87 -2.80 6.83
N ARG A 153 -0.65 -3.33 6.92
CA ARG A 153 0.54 -2.58 7.31
C ARG A 153 1.48 -2.47 6.12
N ILE A 154 1.94 -1.26 5.79
CA ILE A 154 2.89 -1.04 4.70
C ILE A 154 4.03 -0.16 5.20
N HIS A 155 5.25 -0.64 5.02
CA HIS A 155 6.49 0.09 5.31
C HIS A 155 6.94 0.81 4.05
N TYR A 156 7.05 2.13 4.11
CA TYR A 156 7.43 2.97 2.98
C TYR A 156 8.87 3.40 3.08
N PHE A 157 9.57 3.25 1.97
CA PHE A 157 10.95 3.63 1.79
C PHE A 157 11.05 4.70 0.71
N VAL A 158 11.79 5.77 0.99
CA VAL A 158 12.14 6.78 0.00
C VAL A 158 13.35 6.30 -0.80
N VAL A 159 13.32 6.49 -2.11
CA VAL A 159 14.47 6.23 -3.00
C VAL A 159 15.38 7.46 -2.98
N LEU A 160 16.67 7.24 -2.71
CA LEU A 160 17.73 8.26 -2.62
C LEU A 160 18.52 8.41 -3.92
#